data_AF-A0A7J9MU04-F1
#
_entry.id   AF-A0A7J9MU04-F1
#
_cell.length_a   1.000
_cell.length_b   1.000
_cell.length_c   1.000
_cell.angle_alpha   90.00
_cell.angle_beta   90.00
_cell.angle_gamma   90.00
#
_symmetry.space_group_name_H-M   'P 1'
#
loop_
_entity.id
_entity.type
_entity.pdbx_description
1 polymer ?
#
loop_
_entity_poly.entity_id
_entity_poly.type
_entity_poly.pdbx_seq_one_letter_code
_entity_poly.pdbx_strand_id
1 'polypeptide(L)'
;MAASASIYNLLTLLLLSGIPLTFSELVKEQPLVLKYHNGPLLKGKITVNLIWYGKFSPTQRSIIVDFINSLSSAVKPKVPSASFWWKTTEKYKSGSSTLVVGKQILLENYPLGKTLKNPHLPALAGKFNGVGTVSVILTAKDVAVEGFCMRCGTHGSNRVGRGRVRGTFIWVGNSETQCPGQCAWPFHQPIYGPQTPPLVAPNGDVGIDGMIINLATLLANTVTNPFNNGYFQGPADAPLEAGFGLHGDFRVGFVPGLSG
;
A
#
# COMPACT_ATOMS: atom_id res chain seq x y z
N MET A 1 -64.07 -6.42 50.10
CA MET A 1 -63.99 -6.40 48.63
C MET A 1 -62.63 -5.85 48.22
N ALA A 2 -62.06 -6.45 47.20
CA ALA A 2 -60.62 -6.59 46.96
C ALA A 2 -59.86 -5.28 46.70
N ALA A 3 -58.59 -5.33 47.12
CA ALA A 3 -57.53 -4.40 46.81
C ALA A 3 -56.95 -4.62 45.38
N SER A 4 -56.07 -3.69 44.99
CA SER A 4 -54.96 -3.89 44.05
C SER A 4 -55.25 -3.85 42.54
N ALA A 5 -55.10 -2.66 41.95
CA ALA A 5 -54.67 -2.44 40.57
C ALA A 5 -53.97 -1.06 40.54
N SER A 6 -52.82 -0.82 39.94
CA SER A 6 -51.91 -1.63 39.14
C SER A 6 -50.57 -0.87 39.16
N ILE A 7 -49.52 -1.49 39.73
CA ILE A 7 -48.14 -0.94 39.85
C ILE A 7 -47.35 -1.13 38.53
N TYR A 8 -48.00 -1.51 37.43
CA TYR A 8 -47.33 -2.02 36.23
C TYR A 8 -47.02 -1.00 35.13
N ASN A 9 -46.77 0.28 35.45
CA ASN A 9 -46.37 1.26 34.42
C ASN A 9 -45.11 2.08 34.74
N LEU A 10 -44.35 1.71 35.78
CA LEU A 10 -43.08 2.38 36.11
C LEU A 10 -41.87 1.43 36.13
N LEU A 11 -41.95 0.30 35.42
CA LEU A 11 -40.86 -0.70 35.34
C LEU A 11 -40.35 -0.96 33.92
N THR A 12 -40.90 -0.30 32.90
CA THR A 12 -40.46 -0.44 31.50
C THR A 12 -39.48 0.64 31.03
N LEU A 13 -39.02 1.53 31.93
CA LEU A 13 -38.06 2.60 31.60
C LEU A 13 -36.63 2.38 32.14
N LEU A 14 -36.29 1.15 32.59
CA LEU A 14 -35.00 0.83 33.21
C LEU A 14 -34.26 -0.38 32.57
N LEU A 15 -34.63 -0.76 31.35
CA LEU A 15 -33.98 -1.86 30.60
C LEU A 15 -33.30 -1.43 29.28
N LEU A 16 -33.06 -0.13 29.07
CA LEU A 16 -32.31 0.38 27.91
C LEU A 16 -30.86 0.82 28.21
N SER A 17 -30.39 0.65 29.44
CA SER A 17 -28.99 0.84 29.80
C SER A 17 -28.27 -0.51 29.88
N GLY A 18 -27.66 -0.96 28.78
CA GLY A 18 -26.78 -2.13 28.87
C GLY A 18 -26.46 -2.93 27.62
N ILE A 19 -26.74 -2.46 26.40
CA ILE A 19 -26.14 -3.09 25.21
C ILE A 19 -24.91 -2.26 24.84
N PRO A 20 -23.68 -2.69 25.17
CA PRO A 20 -22.52 -2.14 24.49
C PRO A 20 -22.70 -2.51 23.01
N LEU A 21 -23.01 -1.51 22.18
CA LEU A 21 -22.94 -1.64 20.73
C LEU A 21 -21.46 -1.76 20.36
N THR A 22 -20.89 -2.94 20.57
CA THR A 22 -19.62 -3.31 19.97
C THR A 22 -19.86 -3.63 18.50
N PHE A 23 -19.92 -2.60 17.66
CA PHE A 23 -19.68 -2.78 16.23
C PHE A 23 -18.17 -2.77 15.97
N SER A 24 -17.51 -3.86 16.37
CA SER A 24 -16.35 -4.35 15.64
C SER A 24 -16.80 -5.59 14.91
N GLU A 25 -17.67 -5.42 13.92
CA GLU A 25 -17.86 -6.44 12.90
C GLU A 25 -16.61 -6.42 12.04
N LEU A 26 -15.60 -7.17 12.50
CA LEU A 26 -14.43 -7.50 11.72
C LEU A 26 -14.97 -8.29 10.52
N VAL A 27 -15.19 -7.62 9.38
CA VAL A 27 -15.44 -8.31 8.12
C VAL A 27 -14.29 -9.29 8.00
N LYS A 28 -14.59 -10.57 8.20
CA LYS A 28 -13.64 -11.65 8.04
C LYS A 28 -13.37 -11.69 6.55
N GLU A 29 -12.36 -10.94 6.12
CA GLU A 29 -11.98 -10.82 4.72
C GLU A 29 -11.80 -12.26 4.22
N GLN A 30 -12.62 -12.67 3.26
CA GLN A 30 -12.46 -14.01 2.70
C GLN A 30 -11.03 -14.10 2.19
N PRO A 31 -10.28 -15.19 2.50
CA PRO A 31 -8.91 -15.31 2.05
C PRO A 31 -8.90 -15.18 0.54
N LEU A 32 -8.32 -14.08 0.04
CA LEU A 32 -8.27 -13.78 -1.38
C LEU A 32 -7.37 -14.82 -2.06
N VAL A 33 -7.98 -15.90 -2.58
CA VAL A 33 -7.23 -16.99 -3.24
C VAL A 33 -6.93 -16.58 -4.68
N LEU A 34 -5.87 -15.81 -4.90
CA LEU A 34 -5.49 -15.39 -6.25
C LEU A 34 -5.15 -16.59 -7.14
N LYS A 35 -5.67 -16.56 -8.39
CA LYS A 35 -5.30 -17.55 -9.40
C LYS A 35 -3.88 -17.27 -9.88
N TYR A 36 -3.07 -18.32 -9.92
CA TYR A 36 -1.75 -18.26 -10.55
C TYR A 36 -1.87 -18.56 -12.04
N HIS A 37 -1.27 -17.70 -12.88
CA HIS A 37 -1.32 -17.80 -14.34
C HIS A 37 0.02 -18.23 -14.95
N ASN A 38 0.87 -18.91 -14.15
CA ASN A 38 2.13 -19.54 -14.56
C ASN A 38 3.21 -18.58 -15.08
N GLY A 39 3.06 -17.28 -14.85
CA GLY A 39 4.06 -16.27 -15.18
C GLY A 39 5.20 -16.19 -14.15
N PRO A 40 6.34 -15.59 -14.52
CA PRO A 40 7.46 -15.47 -13.62
C PRO A 40 7.14 -14.55 -12.43
N LEU A 41 7.76 -14.84 -11.29
CA LEU A 41 7.63 -14.10 -10.03
C LEU A 41 8.99 -13.53 -9.61
N LEU A 42 9.01 -12.46 -8.80
CA LEU A 42 10.27 -11.95 -8.26
C LEU A 42 10.56 -12.57 -6.89
N LYS A 43 11.60 -13.39 -6.84
CA LYS A 43 11.99 -14.17 -5.65
C LYS A 43 13.48 -14.06 -5.38
N GLY A 44 13.88 -14.41 -4.16
CA GLY A 44 15.23 -14.23 -3.66
C GLY A 44 15.52 -12.76 -3.33
N LYS A 45 16.78 -12.35 -3.53
CA LYS A 45 17.22 -10.97 -3.28
C LYS A 45 16.80 -10.06 -4.43
N ILE A 46 15.99 -9.05 -4.12
CA ILE A 46 15.44 -8.08 -5.07
C ILE A 46 15.98 -6.70 -4.73
N THR A 47 16.60 -6.03 -5.69
CA THR A 47 17.11 -4.67 -5.50
C THR A 47 16.05 -3.64 -5.85
N VAL A 48 15.72 -2.77 -4.89
CA VAL A 48 14.75 -1.68 -5.04
C VAL A 48 15.51 -0.38 -5.26
N ASN A 49 15.53 0.12 -6.50
CA ASN A 49 16.16 1.39 -6.83
C ASN A 49 15.12 2.52 -6.76
N LEU A 50 15.48 3.67 -6.18
CA LEU A 50 14.55 4.77 -5.94
C LEU A 50 14.84 5.95 -6.87
N ILE A 51 13.78 6.51 -7.45
CA ILE A 51 13.82 7.72 -8.28
C ILE A 51 12.91 8.74 -7.59
N TRP A 52 13.53 9.71 -6.93
CA TRP A 52 12.86 10.82 -6.25
C TRP A 52 12.60 11.93 -7.27
N TYR A 53 11.37 12.04 -7.76
CA TYR A 53 10.99 13.04 -8.76
C TYR A 53 10.32 14.24 -8.08
N GLY A 54 11.04 15.36 -8.03
CA GLY A 54 10.66 16.53 -7.25
C GLY A 54 11.33 16.58 -5.87
N LYS A 55 10.89 17.52 -5.03
CA LYS A 55 11.53 17.83 -3.74
C LYS A 55 10.97 16.95 -2.62
N PHE A 56 11.85 16.16 -2.01
CA PHE A 56 11.57 15.39 -0.80
C PHE A 56 12.56 15.79 0.30
N SER A 57 12.07 16.06 1.51
CA SER A 57 12.97 16.35 2.62
C SER A 57 13.83 15.13 2.97
N PRO A 58 14.99 15.31 3.64
CA PRO A 58 15.77 14.18 4.14
C PRO A 58 14.95 13.22 5.01
N THR A 59 14.08 13.76 5.87
CA THR A 59 13.18 12.97 6.74
C THR A 59 12.21 12.12 5.92
N GLN A 60 11.55 12.71 4.92
CA GLN A 60 10.61 12.00 4.05
C GLN A 60 11.29 10.84 3.30
N ARG A 61 12.53 11.05 2.85
CA ARG A 61 13.32 10.00 2.20
C ARG A 61 13.72 8.89 3.15
N SER A 62 14.14 9.23 4.38
CA SER A 62 14.48 8.24 5.41
C SER A 62 13.30 7.34 5.71
N ILE A 63 12.12 7.91 5.96
CA ILE A 63 10.89 7.16 6.29
C ILE A 63 10.61 6.05 5.26
N ILE A 64 10.66 6.39 3.95
CA ILE A 64 10.38 5.41 2.89
C ILE A 64 11.51 4.37 2.78
N VAL A 65 12.78 4.77 2.92
CA VAL A 65 13.93 3.86 2.88
C VAL A 65 13.89 2.89 4.06
N ASP A 66 13.59 3.39 5.26
CA ASP A 66 13.47 2.62 6.49
C ASP A 66 12.30 1.64 6.40
N PHE A 67 11.17 2.07 5.83
CA PHE A 67 10.06 1.18 5.53
C PHE A 67 10.48 0.01 4.63
N ILE A 68 11.15 0.26 3.49
CA ILE A 68 11.60 -0.81 2.58
C ILE A 68 12.55 -1.78 3.29
N ASN A 69 13.50 -1.26 4.07
CA ASN A 69 14.43 -2.09 4.84
C ASN A 69 13.70 -2.93 5.91
N SER A 70 12.65 -2.37 6.53
CA SER A 70 11.86 -3.07 7.55
C SER A 70 11.12 -4.29 7.03
N LEU A 71 10.74 -4.32 5.74
CA LEU A 71 10.02 -5.45 5.13
C LEU A 71 10.84 -6.75 5.11
N SER A 72 12.17 -6.64 5.03
CA SER A 72 13.09 -7.78 4.93
C SER A 72 13.95 -8.01 6.17
N SER A 73 13.54 -7.44 7.30
CA SER A 73 14.25 -7.64 8.58
C SER A 73 14.22 -9.11 9.01
N ALA A 74 15.40 -9.67 9.25
CA ALA A 74 15.59 -11.05 9.73
C ALA A 74 15.37 -11.20 11.25
N VAL A 75 15.23 -10.09 11.97
CA VAL A 75 14.98 -10.10 13.42
C VAL A 75 13.60 -10.71 13.69
N LYS A 76 13.48 -11.56 14.73
CA LYS A 76 12.19 -12.12 15.16
C LYS A 76 11.21 -10.96 15.34
N PRO A 77 10.19 -10.84 14.47
CA PRO A 77 9.33 -9.67 14.51
C PRO A 77 8.46 -9.74 15.78
N LYS A 78 8.43 -8.65 16.56
CA LYS A 78 7.28 -8.43 17.44
C LYS A 78 6.06 -8.32 16.53
N VAL A 79 4.99 -9.03 16.87
CA VAL A 79 3.75 -9.00 16.10
C VAL A 79 2.88 -7.93 16.75
N PRO A 80 2.34 -6.96 15.98
CA PRO A 80 2.42 -6.77 14.52
C PRO A 80 3.67 -5.98 14.06
N SER A 81 4.16 -6.23 12.84
CA SER A 81 5.29 -5.49 12.21
C SER A 81 5.31 -5.61 10.68
N ALA A 82 6.03 -4.70 10.02
CA ALA A 82 6.15 -4.66 8.56
C ALA A 82 6.76 -5.94 7.95
N SER A 83 7.78 -6.54 8.59
CA SER A 83 8.36 -7.81 8.14
C SER A 83 7.40 -9.00 8.33
N PHE A 84 6.61 -9.01 9.42
CA PHE A 84 5.58 -10.03 9.62
C PHE A 84 4.50 -9.93 8.53
N TRP A 85 4.05 -8.71 8.23
CA TRP A 85 3.14 -8.47 7.12
C TRP A 85 3.76 -8.88 5.79
N TRP A 86 5.01 -8.51 5.50
CA TRP A 86 5.68 -8.86 4.25
C TRP A 86 5.77 -10.37 4.00
N LYS A 87 5.97 -11.18 5.05
CA LYS A 87 5.98 -12.65 4.96
C LYS A 87 4.68 -13.24 4.42
N THR A 88 3.57 -12.53 4.47
CA THR A 88 2.33 -12.99 3.83
C THR A 88 2.47 -13.14 2.31
N THR A 89 3.39 -12.43 1.67
CA THR A 89 3.72 -12.60 0.24
C THR A 89 4.31 -13.98 -0.07
N GLU A 90 4.86 -14.68 0.93
CA GLU A 90 5.40 -16.04 0.80
C GLU A 90 4.29 -17.09 0.62
N LYS A 91 3.04 -16.78 1.00
CA LYS A 91 1.87 -17.65 0.78
C LYS A 91 1.59 -17.87 -0.71
N TYR A 92 2.03 -16.95 -1.58
CA TYR A 92 1.94 -17.06 -3.03
C TYR A 92 3.12 -17.87 -3.57
N LYS A 93 2.92 -19.20 -3.68
CA LYS A 93 3.91 -20.26 -4.02
C LYS A 93 5.11 -19.73 -4.81
N SER A 94 6.31 -19.76 -4.22
CA SER A 94 7.66 -19.74 -4.87
C SER A 94 8.81 -19.18 -3.97
N GLY A 95 8.73 -19.32 -2.64
CA GLY A 95 9.81 -18.91 -1.74
C GLY A 95 9.75 -17.43 -1.31
N SER A 96 10.78 -16.97 -0.61
CA SER A 96 10.83 -15.63 -0.02
C SER A 96 11.33 -14.57 -0.99
N SER A 97 10.89 -13.33 -0.78
CA SER A 97 11.33 -12.13 -1.51
C SER A 97 12.01 -11.20 -0.51
N THR A 98 13.34 -11.09 -0.55
CA THR A 98 14.09 -10.16 0.30
C THR A 98 14.38 -8.89 -0.49
N LEU A 99 13.78 -7.78 -0.08
CA LEU A 99 14.02 -6.46 -0.64
C LEU A 99 15.28 -5.84 -0.04
N VAL A 100 16.10 -5.23 -0.89
CA VAL A 100 17.26 -4.44 -0.48
C VAL A 100 17.24 -3.13 -1.23
N VAL A 101 17.34 -2.01 -0.51
CA VAL A 101 17.45 -0.69 -1.14
C VAL A 101 18.75 -0.61 -1.92
N GLY A 102 18.63 -0.24 -3.19
CA GLY A 102 19.73 -0.09 -4.13
C GLY A 102 20.10 1.37 -4.37
N LYS A 103 20.30 1.71 -5.65
CA LYS A 103 20.65 3.06 -6.08
C LYS A 103 19.49 4.02 -5.85
N GLN A 104 19.82 5.27 -5.55
CA GLN A 104 18.86 6.36 -5.43
C GLN A 104 19.26 7.51 -6.36
N ILE A 105 18.31 8.09 -7.09
CA ILE A 105 18.52 9.28 -7.91
C ILE A 105 17.53 10.35 -7.50
N LEU A 106 18.01 11.58 -7.36
CA LEU A 106 17.20 12.75 -7.05
C LEU A 106 17.03 13.58 -8.33
N LEU A 107 15.79 13.87 -8.69
CA LEU A 107 15.40 14.67 -9.85
C LEU A 107 14.61 15.89 -9.38
N GLU A 108 15.26 16.72 -8.56
CA GLU A 108 14.65 17.92 -7.95
C GLU A 108 14.46 19.07 -8.94
N ASN A 109 15.10 19.01 -10.11
CA ASN A 109 14.98 19.98 -11.19
C ASN A 109 13.82 19.70 -12.15
N TYR A 110 12.98 18.69 -11.87
CA TYR A 110 11.80 18.33 -12.67
C TYR A 110 12.12 18.22 -14.18
N PRO A 111 13.00 17.28 -14.60
CA PRO A 111 13.54 17.24 -15.96
C PRO A 111 12.49 16.99 -17.06
N LEU A 112 11.30 16.51 -16.71
CA LEU A 112 10.16 16.31 -17.61
C LEU A 112 8.98 17.24 -17.25
N GLY A 113 9.22 18.29 -16.46
CA GLY A 113 8.21 19.18 -15.91
C GLY A 113 7.44 18.60 -14.71
N LYS A 114 6.49 19.37 -14.17
CA LYS A 114 5.65 18.94 -13.03
C LYS A 114 4.41 18.15 -13.44
N THR A 115 4.21 17.93 -14.74
CA THR A 115 3.08 17.15 -15.26
C THR A 115 3.63 15.97 -16.05
N LEU A 116 3.46 14.76 -15.52
CA LEU A 116 3.94 13.54 -16.14
C LEU A 116 2.80 12.76 -16.80
N LYS A 117 3.07 12.24 -18.00
CA LYS A 117 2.20 11.30 -18.69
C LYS A 117 2.63 9.87 -18.42
N ASN A 118 1.74 8.91 -18.65
CA ASN A 118 2.00 7.49 -18.42
C ASN A 118 3.30 6.97 -19.09
N PRO A 119 3.66 7.36 -20.33
CA PRO A 119 4.93 6.94 -20.94
C PRO A 119 6.19 7.47 -20.25
N HIS A 120 6.09 8.54 -19.44
CA HIS A 120 7.25 9.06 -18.70
C HIS A 120 7.67 8.12 -17.56
N LEU A 121 6.73 7.39 -16.95
CA LEU A 121 7.03 6.46 -15.84
C LEU A 121 7.99 5.33 -16.24
N PRO A 122 7.72 4.52 -17.29
CA PRO A 122 8.65 3.50 -17.74
C PRO A 122 9.96 4.10 -18.27
N ALA A 123 9.93 5.30 -18.88
CA ALA A 123 11.13 5.99 -19.33
C ALA A 123 12.05 6.40 -18.16
N LEU A 124 11.47 6.90 -17.06
CA LEU A 124 12.20 7.20 -15.82
C LEU A 124 12.77 5.92 -15.20
N ALA A 125 11.97 4.86 -15.10
CA ALA A 125 12.41 3.55 -14.61
C ALA A 125 13.58 2.97 -15.42
N GLY A 126 13.63 3.23 -16.73
CA GLY A 126 14.67 2.76 -17.64
C GLY A 126 16.09 3.25 -17.31
N LYS A 127 16.25 4.21 -16.39
CA LYS A 127 17.55 4.61 -15.83
C LYS A 127 18.23 3.49 -15.03
N PHE A 128 17.43 2.57 -14.49
CA PHE A 128 17.93 1.37 -13.83
C PHE A 128 17.41 0.16 -14.60
N ASN A 129 18.34 -0.71 -15.02
CA ASN A 129 18.02 -1.96 -15.71
C ASN A 129 18.72 -3.10 -15.00
N GLY A 130 18.04 -4.23 -14.83
CA GLY A 130 18.60 -5.37 -14.15
C GLY A 130 17.57 -6.46 -13.89
N VAL A 131 17.98 -7.71 -14.07
CA VAL A 131 17.20 -8.87 -13.64
C VAL A 131 17.08 -8.84 -12.12
N GLY A 132 15.89 -9.06 -11.57
CA GLY A 132 15.66 -9.03 -10.12
C GLY A 132 15.72 -7.61 -9.51
N THR A 133 15.49 -6.58 -10.33
CA THR A 133 15.44 -5.19 -9.85
C THR A 133 14.05 -4.59 -10.05
N VAL A 134 13.66 -3.74 -9.10
CA VAL A 134 12.42 -2.93 -9.14
C VAL A 134 12.83 -1.46 -9.09
N SER A 135 12.42 -0.70 -10.10
CA SER A 135 12.64 0.76 -10.14
C SER A 135 11.41 1.48 -9.61
N VAL A 136 11.50 2.13 -8.46
CA VAL A 136 10.39 2.85 -7.82
C VAL A 136 10.51 4.35 -8.11
N ILE A 137 9.54 4.89 -8.82
CA ILE A 137 9.36 6.33 -9.04
C ILE A 137 8.46 6.89 -7.94
N LEU A 138 9.00 7.82 -7.16
CA LEU A 138 8.28 8.52 -6.10
C LEU A 138 8.12 9.98 -6.54
N THR A 139 6.90 10.43 -6.78
CA THR A 139 6.63 11.81 -7.21
C THR A 139 6.23 12.68 -6.02
N ALA A 140 6.87 13.85 -5.90
CA ALA A 140 6.59 14.81 -4.85
C ALA A 140 5.16 15.37 -4.94
N LYS A 141 4.69 16.00 -3.86
CA LYS A 141 3.30 16.47 -3.72
C LYS A 141 2.87 17.46 -4.80
N ASP A 142 3.82 18.19 -5.38
CA ASP A 142 3.60 19.21 -6.39
C ASP A 142 3.71 18.69 -7.84
N VAL A 143 3.73 17.38 -8.03
CA VAL A 143 3.83 16.72 -9.34
C VAL A 143 2.50 16.06 -9.69
N ALA A 144 1.89 16.48 -10.80
CA ALA A 144 0.70 15.86 -11.36
C ALA A 144 1.11 14.69 -12.28
N VAL A 145 0.47 13.55 -12.14
CA VAL A 145 0.67 12.38 -13.01
C VAL A 145 -0.66 11.97 -13.61
N GLU A 146 -0.65 11.59 -14.89
CA GLU A 146 -1.83 11.12 -15.60
C GLU A 146 -2.55 9.96 -14.87
N GLY A 147 -3.80 10.18 -14.49
CA GLY A 147 -4.61 9.23 -13.73
C GLY A 147 -4.33 9.20 -12.22
N PHE A 148 -3.46 10.06 -11.70
CA PHE A 148 -3.33 10.25 -10.25
C PHE A 148 -4.68 10.67 -9.65
N CYS A 149 -4.97 10.23 -8.42
CA CYS A 149 -6.26 10.39 -7.74
C CYS A 149 -7.41 9.49 -8.24
N MET A 150 -7.29 8.88 -9.42
CA MET A 150 -8.08 7.68 -9.75
C MET A 150 -7.36 6.40 -9.33
N ARG A 151 -6.02 6.47 -9.30
CA ARG A 151 -5.12 5.48 -8.72
C ARG A 151 -4.02 6.21 -7.96
N CYS A 152 -3.51 5.58 -6.91
CA CYS A 152 -2.47 6.15 -6.04
C CYS A 152 -1.05 5.74 -6.46
N GLY A 153 -0.97 4.82 -7.41
CA GLY A 153 0.26 4.33 -7.99
C GLY A 153 0.00 3.33 -9.12
N THR A 154 1.05 2.69 -9.61
CA THR A 154 0.97 1.54 -10.52
C THR A 154 2.26 0.75 -10.46
N HIS A 155 2.22 -0.49 -10.92
CA HIS A 155 3.41 -1.27 -11.22
C HIS A 155 3.34 -1.82 -12.63
N GLY A 156 4.49 -2.18 -13.18
CA GLY A 156 4.56 -2.73 -14.52
C GLY A 156 5.96 -3.19 -14.87
N SER A 157 6.16 -3.50 -16.15
CA SER A 157 7.45 -3.97 -16.66
C SER A 157 7.91 -3.19 -17.88
N ASN A 158 9.22 -2.99 -17.96
CA ASN A 158 9.86 -2.31 -19.07
C ASN A 158 10.35 -3.33 -20.10
N ARG A 159 9.80 -3.27 -21.32
CA ARG A 159 10.22 -4.11 -22.46
C ARG A 159 11.01 -3.28 -23.47
N VAL A 160 11.98 -3.89 -24.14
CA VAL A 160 12.65 -3.29 -25.30
C VAL A 160 11.90 -3.71 -26.56
N GLY A 161 11.08 -2.82 -27.11
CA GLY A 161 10.22 -3.17 -28.25
C GLY A 161 9.36 -4.41 -27.94
N ARG A 162 9.40 -5.42 -28.81
CA ARG A 162 8.77 -6.74 -28.58
C ARG A 162 9.70 -7.76 -27.90
N GLY A 163 10.88 -7.33 -27.46
CA GLY A 163 11.95 -8.17 -26.93
C GLY A 163 11.91 -8.38 -25.42
N ARG A 164 13.08 -8.66 -24.85
CA ARG A 164 13.26 -9.06 -23.44
C ARG A 164 12.85 -7.95 -22.46
N VAL A 165 12.25 -8.36 -21.35
CA VAL A 165 11.97 -7.48 -20.21
C VAL A 165 13.29 -7.04 -19.55
N ARG A 166 13.47 -5.73 -19.35
CA ARG A 166 14.65 -5.12 -18.73
C ARG A 166 14.57 -4.96 -17.22
N GLY A 167 13.35 -4.98 -16.67
CA GLY A 167 13.08 -4.82 -15.24
C GLY A 167 11.62 -4.52 -15.00
N THR A 168 11.24 -4.42 -13.73
CA THR A 168 9.93 -3.96 -13.29
C THR A 168 10.04 -2.54 -12.73
N PHE A 169 8.91 -1.85 -12.70
CA PHE A 169 8.82 -0.53 -12.11
C PHE A 169 7.57 -0.38 -11.26
N ILE A 170 7.65 0.53 -10.30
CA ILE A 170 6.54 1.00 -9.48
C ILE A 170 6.51 2.51 -9.60
N TRP A 171 5.34 3.12 -9.62
CA TRP A 171 5.16 4.53 -9.36
C TRP A 171 4.19 4.73 -8.20
N VAL A 172 4.51 5.64 -7.29
CA VAL A 172 3.63 6.12 -6.21
C VAL A 172 3.67 7.64 -6.16
N GLY A 173 2.51 8.27 -6.06
CA GLY A 173 2.38 9.72 -5.93
C GLY A 173 2.13 10.18 -4.50
N ASN A 174 2.75 11.28 -4.09
CA ASN A 174 2.40 11.95 -2.84
C ASN A 174 1.08 12.72 -2.99
N SER A 175 0.04 12.27 -2.28
CA SER A 175 -1.31 12.81 -2.40
C SER A 175 -1.61 14.03 -1.53
N GLU A 176 -0.65 14.50 -0.72
CA GLU A 176 -0.84 15.56 0.30
C GLU A 176 -1.61 16.78 -0.24
N THR A 177 -1.36 17.20 -1.49
CA THR A 177 -1.98 18.40 -2.07
C THR A 177 -2.98 18.17 -3.21
N GLN A 178 -3.15 16.92 -3.68
CA GLN A 178 -3.97 16.63 -4.88
C GLN A 178 -5.18 15.73 -4.60
N CYS A 179 -5.12 14.82 -3.61
CA CYS A 179 -6.23 13.93 -3.25
C CYS A 179 -5.94 13.08 -1.99
N PRO A 180 -5.69 13.72 -0.84
CA PRO A 180 -5.31 12.97 0.36
C PRO A 180 -6.45 12.03 0.82
N GLY A 181 -7.72 12.40 0.62
CA GLY A 181 -8.86 11.54 0.91
C GLY A 181 -9.07 10.33 -0.02
N GLN A 182 -8.23 10.14 -1.05
CA GLN A 182 -8.24 8.93 -1.86
C GLN A 182 -7.04 8.04 -1.56
N CYS A 183 -5.86 8.64 -1.38
CA CYS A 183 -4.60 7.90 -1.37
C CYS A 183 -3.87 7.87 -0.02
N ALA A 184 -4.35 8.62 0.98
CA ALA A 184 -3.76 8.65 2.32
C ALA A 184 -4.68 8.07 3.41
N TRP A 185 -5.75 7.36 3.06
CA TRP A 185 -6.53 6.61 4.05
C TRP A 185 -5.65 5.52 4.69
N PRO A 186 -5.69 5.31 6.03
CA PRO A 186 -6.61 5.87 7.02
C PRO A 186 -6.15 7.17 7.68
N PHE A 187 -5.04 7.77 7.24
CA PHE A 187 -4.44 8.97 7.82
C PHE A 187 -5.08 10.28 7.35
N HIS A 188 -6.00 10.19 6.38
CA HIS A 188 -6.85 11.28 5.95
C HIS A 188 -8.29 10.78 5.77
N GLN A 189 -9.25 11.67 5.97
CA GLN A 189 -10.67 11.36 5.84
C GLN A 189 -10.98 10.94 4.40
N PRO A 190 -11.61 9.76 4.20
CA PRO A 190 -11.87 9.29 2.86
C PRO A 190 -13.05 10.01 2.23
N ILE A 191 -13.02 10.15 0.90
CA ILE A 191 -14.13 10.76 0.14
C ILE A 191 -15.40 9.87 0.18
N TYR A 192 -15.22 8.55 0.25
CA TYR A 192 -16.30 7.56 0.30
C TYR A 192 -16.00 6.48 1.37
N GLY A 193 -17.04 5.81 1.86
CA GLY A 193 -16.91 4.79 2.91
C GLY A 193 -17.08 5.36 4.33
N PRO A 194 -16.71 4.58 5.37
CA PRO A 194 -16.89 4.98 6.76
C PRO A 194 -16.24 6.33 7.06
N GLN A 195 -17.03 7.27 7.57
CA GLN A 195 -16.61 8.64 7.90
C GLN A 195 -16.05 8.74 9.32
N THR A 196 -15.38 7.68 9.78
CA THR A 196 -14.69 7.69 11.08
C THR A 196 -13.53 8.69 11.05
N PRO A 197 -13.22 9.35 12.18
CA PRO A 197 -12.06 10.24 12.27
C PRO A 197 -10.79 9.55 11.76
N PRO A 198 -9.92 10.26 11.00
CA PRO A 198 -8.67 9.70 10.51
C PRO A 198 -7.76 9.26 11.65
N LEU A 199 -6.98 8.21 11.40
CA LEU A 199 -5.91 7.81 12.30
C LEU A 199 -4.75 8.81 12.22
N VAL A 200 -3.98 8.91 13.31
CA VAL A 200 -2.77 9.71 13.32
C VAL A 200 -1.72 9.06 12.43
N ALA A 201 -1.16 9.85 11.51
CA ALA A 201 -0.07 9.47 10.63
C ALA A 201 1.16 9.08 11.49
N PRO A 202 1.67 7.83 11.43
CA PRO A 202 2.73 7.36 12.32
C PRO A 202 4.01 8.19 12.28
N ASN A 203 4.33 8.78 11.13
CA ASN A 203 5.50 9.63 10.93
C ASN A 203 5.17 11.13 10.98
N GLY A 204 3.92 11.49 11.30
CA GLY A 204 3.45 12.87 11.30
C GLY A 204 3.34 13.52 9.91
N ASP A 205 3.49 12.73 8.84
CA ASP A 205 3.42 13.19 7.44
C ASP A 205 2.39 12.35 6.69
N VAL A 206 1.17 12.87 6.60
CA VAL A 206 0.03 12.19 5.94
C VAL A 206 0.35 11.82 4.49
N GLY A 207 1.11 12.66 3.78
CA GLY A 207 1.50 12.41 2.39
C GLY A 207 2.41 11.20 2.28
N ILE A 208 3.48 11.17 3.08
CA ILE A 208 4.46 10.06 3.08
C ILE A 208 3.87 8.79 3.66
N ASP A 209 3.08 8.87 4.72
CA ASP A 209 2.42 7.70 5.31
C ASP A 209 1.38 7.10 4.35
N GLY A 210 0.67 7.94 3.59
CA GLY A 210 -0.14 7.49 2.45
C GLY A 210 0.69 6.81 1.36
N MET A 211 1.85 7.38 1.00
CA MET A 211 2.76 6.74 0.05
C MET A 211 3.27 5.38 0.53
N ILE A 212 3.56 5.21 1.84
CA ILE A 212 4.00 3.93 2.42
C ILE A 212 2.95 2.84 2.18
N ILE A 213 1.67 3.12 2.46
CA ILE A 213 0.57 2.18 2.27
C ILE A 213 0.49 1.74 0.80
N ASN A 214 0.54 2.69 -0.13
CA ASN A 214 0.48 2.40 -1.56
C ASN A 214 1.72 1.65 -2.06
N LEU A 215 2.90 2.03 -1.55
CA LEU A 215 4.16 1.38 -1.89
C LEU A 215 4.20 -0.07 -1.40
N ALA A 216 3.72 -0.34 -0.18
CA ALA A 216 3.61 -1.68 0.38
C ALA A 216 2.83 -2.60 -0.57
N THR A 217 1.65 -2.15 -0.97
CA THR A 217 0.75 -2.89 -1.87
C THR A 217 1.34 -3.11 -3.23
N LEU A 218 1.95 -2.09 -3.82
CA LEU A 218 2.55 -2.21 -5.14
C LEU A 218 3.81 -3.07 -5.12
N LEU A 219 4.59 -3.07 -4.03
CA LEU A 219 5.70 -4.01 -3.85
C LEU A 219 5.19 -5.44 -3.77
N ALA A 220 4.13 -5.70 -3.00
CA ALA A 220 3.51 -7.03 -2.91
C ALA A 220 2.97 -7.49 -4.28
N ASN A 221 2.29 -6.61 -5.03
CA ASN A 221 1.83 -6.89 -6.38
C ASN A 221 3.01 -7.16 -7.33
N THR A 222 4.06 -6.36 -7.26
CA THR A 222 5.22 -6.50 -8.17
C THR A 222 5.97 -7.82 -7.93
N VAL A 223 6.08 -8.29 -6.68
CA VAL A 223 6.77 -9.57 -6.43
C VAL A 223 5.92 -10.79 -6.78
N THR A 224 4.60 -10.66 -6.72
CA THR A 224 3.63 -11.75 -7.01
C THR A 224 3.04 -11.72 -8.42
N ASN A 225 3.17 -10.62 -9.14
CA ASN A 225 2.67 -10.43 -10.49
C ASN A 225 3.51 -9.41 -11.32
N PRO A 226 4.84 -9.56 -11.41
CA PRO A 226 5.71 -8.55 -12.02
C PRO A 226 5.43 -8.23 -13.50
N PHE A 227 4.84 -9.18 -14.24
CA PHE A 227 4.65 -9.09 -15.69
C PHE A 227 3.19 -9.27 -16.13
N ASN A 228 2.24 -9.10 -15.21
CA ASN A 228 0.79 -9.24 -15.42
C ASN A 228 0.36 -10.66 -15.87
N ASN A 229 1.12 -11.68 -15.47
CA ASN A 229 0.83 -13.09 -15.72
C ASN A 229 1.15 -14.01 -14.53
N GLY A 230 1.38 -13.45 -13.34
CA GLY A 230 1.61 -14.16 -12.07
C GLY A 230 0.30 -14.43 -11.31
N TYR A 231 0.14 -13.84 -10.14
CA TYR A 231 -1.06 -13.98 -9.30
C TYR A 231 -2.04 -12.82 -9.48
N PHE A 232 -3.25 -13.10 -9.99
CA PHE A 232 -4.33 -12.12 -10.04
C PHE A 232 -5.71 -12.77 -10.25
N GLN A 233 -6.77 -12.01 -9.97
CA GLN A 233 -8.16 -12.33 -10.32
C GLN A 233 -8.81 -11.17 -11.10
N GLY A 234 -9.92 -11.45 -11.78
CA GLY A 234 -10.64 -10.43 -12.55
C GLY A 234 -10.04 -10.20 -13.95
N PRO A 235 -10.56 -9.20 -14.67
CA PRO A 235 -10.12 -8.89 -16.03
C PRO A 235 -8.72 -8.24 -16.02
N ALA A 236 -7.98 -8.40 -17.12
CA ALA A 236 -6.56 -8.04 -17.18
C ALA A 236 -6.30 -6.51 -17.15
N ASP A 237 -7.33 -5.71 -17.42
CA ASP A 237 -7.31 -4.24 -17.38
C ASP A 237 -7.56 -3.67 -15.98
N ALA A 238 -8.15 -4.45 -15.06
CA ALA A 238 -8.35 -4.10 -13.66
C ALA A 238 -8.23 -5.32 -12.73
N PRO A 239 -7.04 -5.96 -12.66
CA PRO A 239 -6.85 -7.18 -11.88
C PRO A 239 -6.84 -6.89 -10.37
N LEU A 240 -7.47 -7.78 -9.61
CA LEU A 240 -7.29 -7.86 -8.17
C LEU A 240 -6.03 -8.68 -7.87
N GLU A 241 -5.08 -8.07 -7.15
CA GLU A 241 -3.73 -8.60 -6.91
C GLU A 241 -3.43 -8.76 -5.41
N ALA A 242 -2.26 -9.34 -5.10
CA ALA A 242 -1.92 -9.79 -3.75
C ALA A 242 -2.01 -8.69 -2.70
N GLY A 243 -1.50 -7.50 -3.00
CA GLY A 243 -1.48 -6.35 -2.10
C GLY A 243 -2.87 -5.90 -1.64
N PHE A 244 -3.93 -6.12 -2.43
CA PHE A 244 -5.30 -5.83 -1.99
C PHE A 244 -5.79 -6.80 -0.92
N GLY A 245 -5.53 -8.10 -1.07
CA GLY A 245 -5.85 -9.08 -0.03
C GLY A 245 -4.95 -8.99 1.20
N LEU A 246 -3.78 -8.34 1.07
CA LEU A 246 -2.87 -8.07 2.18
C LEU A 246 -3.14 -6.72 2.87
N HIS A 247 -3.92 -5.83 2.25
CA HIS A 247 -4.29 -4.54 2.84
C HIS A 247 -5.12 -4.71 4.11
N GLY A 248 -5.99 -5.73 4.20
CA GLY A 248 -6.74 -6.05 5.43
C GLY A 248 -5.84 -6.39 6.60
N ASP A 249 -4.81 -7.22 6.39
CA ASP A 249 -3.81 -7.56 7.41
C ASP A 249 -2.98 -6.34 7.85
N PHE A 250 -2.71 -5.39 6.93
CA PHE A 250 -2.03 -4.12 7.25
C PHE A 250 -2.91 -3.23 8.15
N ARG A 251 -4.23 -3.24 7.94
CA ARG A 251 -5.23 -2.44 8.71
C ARG A 251 -5.55 -3.02 10.08
N VAL A 252 -5.52 -4.34 10.22
CA VAL A 252 -5.83 -5.04 11.48
C VAL A 252 -4.63 -5.05 12.45
N GLY A 253 -3.42 -4.76 11.97
CA GLY A 253 -2.19 -4.81 12.75
C GLY A 253 -1.42 -3.50 12.95
N PHE A 254 -1.60 -2.44 12.16
CA PHE A 254 -0.90 -1.17 12.42
C PHE A 254 -1.59 -0.37 13.54
N VAL A 255 -1.41 -0.83 14.78
CA VAL A 255 -1.74 -0.04 15.98
C VAL A 255 -0.69 1.08 16.08
N PRO A 256 -1.10 2.36 16.29
CA PRO A 256 -0.18 3.48 16.42
C PRO A 256 0.87 3.26 17.51
N GLY A 257 2.14 3.51 17.19
CA GLY A 257 3.21 3.67 18.20
C GLY A 257 4.42 2.74 18.12
N LEU A 258 4.58 1.87 17.11
CA LEU A 258 5.76 1.02 16.99
C LEU A 258 6.33 0.99 15.57
N SER A 259 6.88 2.12 15.15
CA SER A 259 8.06 2.13 14.28
C SER A 259 9.30 2.07 15.18
N GLY A 260 9.66 0.84 15.61
CA GLY A 260 10.78 0.56 16.54
C GLY A 260 10.34 -0.02 17.86
#